data_AF-A0A969QLI7-F1
#
_entry.id   AF-A0A969QLI7-F1
#
_cell.length_a   1.000
_cell.length_b   1.000
_cell.length_c   1.000
_cell.angle_alpha   90.00
_cell.angle_beta   90.00
_cell.angle_gamma   90.00
#
_symmetry.space_group_name_H-M   'P 1'
#
loop_
_entity.id
_entity.type
_entity.pdbx_description
1 polymer ?
#
loop_
_entity_poly.entity_id
_entity_poly.type
_entity_poly.pdbx_seq_one_letter_code
_entity_poly.pdbx_strand_id
1 'polypeptide(L)'
;MEIPKIEQDTSGNFKVEVGNINVEDGRVKIVPYNKNPQPIELSKVNVNAALDNAQQRVNFNGNTQFQTNGRLEFQGNSSIVTGETQLTAKGQKLDAAAATRIIKIPEVEIVRGTVDGTVSVAIQPQKSLKIDSNLFC
;
A
#
# COMPACT_ATOMS: atom_id res chain seq x y z
N MET A 1 19.53 -35.51 35.20
CA MET A 1 18.44 -34.52 35.11
C MET A 1 18.18 -34.30 33.63
N GLU A 2 17.13 -34.93 33.12
CA GLU A 2 16.72 -34.81 31.71
C GLU A 2 15.86 -33.57 31.53
N ILE A 3 16.16 -32.78 30.50
CA ILE A 3 15.38 -31.62 30.09
C ILE A 3 14.12 -32.17 29.41
N PRO A 4 12.90 -31.75 29.81
CA PRO A 4 11.69 -32.27 29.20
C PRO A 4 11.65 -31.88 27.71
N LYS A 5 11.46 -32.87 26.84
CA LYS A 5 11.13 -32.65 25.43
C LYS A 5 9.77 -31.97 25.38
N ILE A 6 9.75 -30.74 24.85
CA ILE A 6 8.50 -30.09 24.47
C ILE A 6 8.02 -30.81 23.21
N GLU A 7 7.04 -31.70 23.37
CA GLU A 7 6.27 -32.24 22.26
C GLU A 7 5.57 -31.07 21.56
N GLN A 8 5.95 -30.79 20.31
CA GLN A 8 5.21 -29.88 19.46
C GLN A 8 3.90 -30.56 19.09
N ASP A 9 2.85 -30.24 19.83
CA ASP A 9 1.48 -30.53 19.45
C ASP A 9 1.15 -29.70 18.18
N THR A 10 1.39 -30.31 17.02
CA THR A 10 0.92 -29.83 15.72
C THR A 10 -0.59 -30.04 15.60
N SER A 11 -1.37 -29.28 16.36
CA SER A 11 -2.83 -29.18 16.17
C SER A 11 -3.38 -27.76 16.38
N GLY A 12 -2.51 -26.75 16.27
CA GLY A 12 -2.95 -25.36 16.22
C GLY A 12 -3.56 -25.02 14.87
N ASN A 13 -4.90 -25.01 14.78
CA ASN A 13 -5.62 -24.24 13.76
C ASN A 13 -5.29 -22.75 13.96
N PHE A 14 -4.15 -22.28 13.45
CA PHE A 14 -3.80 -20.86 13.43
C PHE A 14 -4.70 -20.15 12.42
N LYS A 15 -5.91 -19.79 12.86
CA LYS A 15 -6.75 -18.83 12.13
C LYS A 15 -6.31 -17.44 12.55
N VAL A 16 -5.36 -16.87 11.81
CA VAL A 16 -5.02 -15.44 11.95
C VAL A 16 -6.18 -14.66 11.38
N GLU A 17 -7.17 -14.32 12.21
CA GLU A 17 -8.18 -13.34 11.88
C GLU A 17 -7.50 -11.97 11.93
N VAL A 18 -6.96 -11.51 10.79
CA VAL A 18 -6.44 -10.15 10.66
C VAL A 18 -7.63 -9.19 10.74
N GLY A 19 -7.98 -8.83 11.97
CA GLY A 19 -8.94 -7.79 12.29
C GLY A 19 -8.43 -6.43 11.78
N ASN A 20 -9.37 -5.54 11.53
CA ASN A 20 -9.15 -4.22 10.93
C ASN A 20 -7.84 -3.55 11.37
N ILE A 21 -7.05 -3.08 10.40
CA ILE A 21 -5.82 -2.32 10.64
C ILE A 21 -6.18 -0.84 10.58
N ASN A 22 -5.85 -0.10 11.64
CA ASN A 22 -5.97 1.34 11.71
C ASN A 22 -4.61 1.96 12.00
N VAL A 23 -4.20 2.91 11.16
CA VAL A 23 -3.05 3.79 11.39
C VAL A 23 -3.59 5.20 11.48
N GLU A 24 -3.25 5.91 12.54
CA GLU A 24 -3.67 7.30 12.76
C GLU A 24 -2.44 8.19 12.93
N ASP A 25 -2.51 9.38 12.32
CA ASP A 25 -1.47 10.41 12.38
C ASP A 25 -0.04 9.94 12.04
N GLY A 26 0.06 8.95 11.15
CA GLY A 26 1.32 8.42 10.68
C GLY A 26 2.16 9.43 9.91
N ARG A 27 3.46 9.15 9.82
CA ARG A 27 4.41 9.86 8.94
C ARG A 27 5.05 8.87 7.99
N VAL A 28 5.06 9.21 6.71
CA VAL A 28 5.61 8.34 5.65
C VAL A 28 6.59 9.16 4.81
N LYS A 29 7.73 8.54 4.48
CA LYS A 29 8.72 9.11 3.58
C LYS A 29 8.81 8.24 2.33
N ILE A 30 8.38 8.79 1.19
CA ILE A 30 8.47 8.11 -0.10
C ILE A 30 9.77 8.54 -0.76
N VAL A 31 10.59 7.58 -1.20
CA VAL A 31 11.84 7.84 -1.92
C VAL A 31 11.67 7.35 -3.36
N PRO A 32 11.41 8.23 -4.34
CA PRO A 32 11.22 7.83 -5.73
C PRO A 32 12.48 7.19 -6.31
N TYR A 33 12.31 6.17 -7.16
CA TYR A 33 13.43 5.50 -7.82
C TYR A 33 13.90 6.29 -9.05
N ASN A 34 14.88 7.17 -8.87
CA ASN A 34 15.53 7.93 -9.94
C ASN A 34 17.03 8.16 -9.62
N LYS A 35 17.80 8.76 -10.55
CA LYS A 35 19.24 8.99 -10.35
C LYS A 35 19.58 9.92 -9.17
N ASN A 36 18.68 10.86 -8.81
CA ASN A 36 18.84 11.83 -7.72
C ASN A 36 17.54 11.91 -6.90
N PRO A 37 17.34 10.96 -5.96
CA PRO A 37 16.05 10.81 -5.30
C PRO A 37 15.79 12.01 -4.39
N GLN A 38 14.69 12.71 -4.63
CA GLN A 38 14.17 13.72 -3.71
C GLN A 38 12.98 13.11 -2.96
N PRO A 39 13.13 12.84 -1.65
CA PRO A 39 12.06 12.24 -0.86
C PRO A 39 10.83 13.14 -0.80
N ILE A 40 9.66 12.50 -0.69
CA ILE A 40 8.37 13.14 -0.49
C ILE A 40 7.91 12.77 0.92
N GLU A 41 7.72 13.77 1.76
CA GLU A 41 7.28 13.57 3.14
C GLU A 41 5.77 13.78 3.27
N LEU A 42 5.12 12.77 3.82
CA LEU A 42 3.70 12.71 4.10
C LEU A 42 3.48 12.75 5.61
N SER A 43 2.50 13.54 6.02
CA SER A 43 2.08 13.71 7.41
C SER A 43 0.59 13.38 7.55
N LYS A 44 0.15 13.14 8.79
CA LYS A 44 -1.24 12.81 9.10
C LYS A 44 -1.75 11.65 8.22
N VAL A 45 -0.92 10.63 8.06
CA VAL A 45 -1.27 9.45 7.27
C VAL A 45 -2.25 8.64 8.10
N ASN A 46 -3.51 8.69 7.71
CA ASN A 46 -4.59 7.92 8.30
C ASN A 46 -4.97 6.81 7.32
N VAL A 47 -4.93 5.56 7.78
CA VAL A 47 -5.24 4.38 6.95
C VAL A 47 -6.14 3.45 7.72
N ASN A 48 -7.24 3.05 7.09
CA ASN A 48 -8.09 1.96 7.54
C ASN A 48 -8.02 0.84 6.50
N ALA A 49 -7.84 -0.39 6.95
CA ALA A 49 -7.95 -1.59 6.12
C ALA A 49 -8.78 -2.65 6.85
N ALA A 50 -9.71 -3.28 6.15
CA ALA A 50 -10.66 -4.23 6.69
C ALA A 50 -10.89 -5.40 5.73
N LEU A 51 -10.99 -6.60 6.27
CA LEU A 51 -11.46 -7.77 5.52
C LEU A 51 -12.96 -7.63 5.25
N ASP A 52 -13.38 -8.03 4.05
CA ASP A 52 -14.80 -8.20 3.77
C ASP A 52 -15.38 -9.42 4.51
N ASN A 53 -16.71 -9.52 4.56
CA ASN A 53 -17.41 -10.59 5.28
C ASN A 53 -17.05 -11.99 4.78
N ALA A 54 -16.64 -12.10 3.52
CA ALA A 54 -16.20 -13.34 2.90
C ALA A 54 -14.72 -13.67 3.16
N GLN A 55 -13.96 -12.74 3.76
CA GLN A 55 -12.51 -12.81 3.96
C GLN A 55 -11.72 -13.06 2.66
N GLN A 56 -12.26 -12.58 1.54
CA GLN A 56 -11.66 -12.72 0.22
C GLN A 56 -11.08 -11.41 -0.29
N ARG A 57 -11.48 -10.28 0.30
CA ARG A 57 -10.97 -8.96 -0.07
C ARG A 57 -10.55 -8.18 1.16
N VAL A 58 -9.44 -7.45 1.00
CA VAL A 58 -9.08 -6.36 1.91
C VAL A 58 -9.55 -5.06 1.27
N ASN A 59 -10.51 -4.39 1.90
CA ASN A 59 -10.89 -3.03 1.56
C ASN A 59 -10.00 -2.07 2.35
N PHE A 60 -9.51 -1.02 1.72
CA PHE A 60 -8.70 -0.02 2.40
C PHE A 60 -9.03 1.37 1.93
N ASN A 61 -8.93 2.32 2.85
CA ASN A 61 -9.08 3.74 2.57
C ASN A 61 -8.13 4.54 3.46
N GLY A 62 -7.91 5.78 3.10
CA GLY A 62 -7.07 6.64 3.90
C GLY A 62 -6.96 8.04 3.34
N ASN A 63 -6.30 8.87 4.12
CA ASN A 63 -5.97 10.23 3.75
C ASN A 63 -4.59 10.61 4.29
N THR A 64 -3.98 11.60 3.66
CA THR A 64 -2.72 12.18 4.11
C THR A 64 -2.59 13.63 3.67
N GLN A 65 -1.72 14.35 4.37
CA GLN A 65 -1.34 15.72 4.09
C GLN A 65 0.15 15.82 3.75
N PHE A 66 0.45 16.48 2.64
CA PHE A 66 1.81 16.88 2.26
C PHE A 66 2.23 18.11 3.08
N GLN A 67 3.53 18.27 3.29
CA GLN A 67 4.07 19.47 3.98
C GLN A 67 3.69 20.78 3.27
N THR A 68 3.47 20.74 1.96
CA THR A 68 3.14 21.90 1.11
C THR A 68 1.63 22.18 1.02
N ASN A 69 0.84 21.77 2.03
CA ASN A 69 -0.63 21.91 2.10
C ASN A 69 -1.45 21.04 1.11
N GLY A 70 -0.80 20.20 0.31
CA GLY A 70 -1.48 19.21 -0.51
C GLY A 70 -2.18 18.15 0.33
N ARG A 71 -3.28 17.60 -0.18
CA ARG A 71 -4.03 16.49 0.42
C ARG A 71 -4.19 15.36 -0.58
N LEU A 72 -4.11 14.14 -0.09
CA LEU A 72 -4.39 12.94 -0.87
C LEU A 72 -5.37 12.07 -0.08
N GLU A 73 -6.46 11.72 -0.72
CA GLU A 73 -7.41 10.72 -0.26
C GLU A 73 -7.28 9.50 -1.16
N PHE A 74 -7.39 8.30 -0.60
CA PHE A 74 -7.35 7.08 -1.40
C PHE A 74 -8.34 6.06 -0.86
N GLN A 75 -8.85 5.24 -1.77
CA GLN A 75 -9.69 4.10 -1.48
C GLN A 75 -9.38 2.99 -2.46
N GLY A 76 -9.48 1.75 -1.99
CA GLY A 76 -9.15 0.61 -2.81
C GLY A 76 -9.62 -0.69 -2.19
N ASN A 77 -9.45 -1.74 -2.95
CA ASN A 77 -9.64 -3.09 -2.48
C ASN A 77 -8.64 -4.01 -3.18
N SER A 78 -8.23 -5.05 -2.47
CA SER A 78 -7.35 -6.09 -2.99
C SER A 78 -7.98 -7.45 -2.75
N SER A 79 -8.05 -8.26 -3.80
CA SER A 79 -8.47 -9.66 -3.72
C SER A 79 -7.32 -10.48 -3.16
N ILE A 80 -7.57 -11.18 -2.06
CA ILE A 80 -6.59 -12.08 -1.43
C ILE A 80 -6.30 -13.27 -2.33
N VAL A 81 -7.34 -13.76 -3.03
CA VAL A 81 -7.26 -14.96 -3.87
C VAL A 81 -6.54 -14.66 -5.19
N THR A 82 -6.91 -13.56 -5.85
CA THR A 82 -6.39 -13.23 -7.19
C THR A 82 -5.22 -12.27 -7.15
N GLY A 83 -4.95 -11.60 -6.02
CA GLY A 83 -3.97 -10.51 -5.90
C GLY A 83 -4.36 -9.24 -6.65
N GLU A 84 -5.52 -9.23 -7.32
CA GLU A 84 -5.99 -8.07 -8.07
C GLU A 84 -6.30 -6.92 -7.12
N THR A 85 -5.71 -5.76 -7.41
CA THR A 85 -5.84 -4.57 -6.57
C THR A 85 -6.40 -3.43 -7.39
N GLN A 86 -7.46 -2.81 -6.88
CA GLN A 86 -8.02 -1.58 -7.42
C GLN A 86 -7.74 -0.47 -6.42
N LEU A 87 -7.20 0.64 -6.90
CA LEU A 87 -6.89 1.82 -6.10
C LEU A 87 -7.37 3.05 -6.84
N THR A 88 -8.15 3.89 -6.17
CA THR A 88 -8.45 5.25 -6.61
C THR A 88 -7.88 6.21 -5.60
N ALA A 89 -7.14 7.21 -6.09
CA ALA A 89 -6.54 8.24 -5.29
C ALA A 89 -6.92 9.61 -5.85
N LYS A 90 -7.32 10.53 -4.97
CA LYS A 90 -7.72 11.90 -5.29
C LYS A 90 -6.79 12.87 -4.59
N GLY A 91 -6.07 13.63 -5.39
CA GLY A 91 -5.18 14.69 -4.96
C GLY A 91 -5.83 16.07 -5.04
N GLN A 92 -5.60 16.89 -4.03
CA GLN A 92 -5.93 18.31 -4.04
C GLN A 92 -4.72 19.13 -3.62
N LYS A 93 -4.45 20.21 -4.36
CA LYS A 93 -3.32 21.11 -4.16
C LYS A 93 -1.99 20.37 -4.03
N LEU A 94 -1.82 19.28 -4.77
CA LEU A 94 -0.58 18.50 -4.75
C LEU A 94 0.53 19.34 -5.37
N ASP A 95 1.72 19.31 -4.78
CA ASP A 95 2.89 19.93 -5.38
C ASP A 95 3.15 19.31 -6.76
N ALA A 96 3.07 20.13 -7.81
CA ALA A 96 3.19 19.69 -9.18
C ALA A 96 4.60 19.12 -9.49
N ALA A 97 5.64 19.66 -8.85
CA ALA A 97 7.00 19.15 -8.97
C ALA A 97 7.19 17.83 -8.21
N ALA A 98 6.43 17.59 -7.14
CA ALA A 98 6.41 16.29 -6.47
C ALA A 98 5.64 15.24 -7.27
N ALA A 99 4.51 15.62 -7.89
CA ALA A 99 3.68 14.73 -8.70
C ALA A 99 4.42 14.18 -9.91
N THR A 100 5.22 15.00 -10.61
CA THR A 100 6.02 14.60 -11.78
C THR A 100 7.19 13.66 -11.45
N ARG A 101 7.60 13.58 -10.17
CA ARG A 101 8.63 12.61 -9.71
C ARG A 101 8.07 11.20 -9.59
N ILE A 102 6.78 11.08 -9.31
CA ILE A 102 6.07 9.81 -9.25
C ILE A 102 5.62 9.42 -10.66
N ILE A 103 5.04 10.38 -11.40
CA ILE A 103 4.55 10.19 -12.76
C ILE A 103 5.48 10.91 -13.71
N LYS A 104 6.34 10.13 -14.40
CA LYS A 104 7.29 10.71 -15.36
C LYS A 104 6.56 11.22 -16.59
N ILE A 105 6.52 12.54 -16.76
CA ILE A 105 6.08 13.19 -18.00
C ILE A 105 7.33 13.46 -18.84
N PRO A 106 7.47 12.88 -20.04
CA PRO A 106 8.61 13.15 -20.91
C PRO A 106 8.66 14.63 -21.29
N GLU A 107 9.87 15.21 -21.28
CA GLU A 107 10.18 16.54 -21.86
C GLU A 107 9.51 17.76 -21.18
N VAL A 108 8.88 17.60 -20.01
CA VAL A 108 8.30 18.70 -19.23
C VAL A 108 8.89 18.75 -17.82
N GLU A 109 9.55 19.85 -17.49
CA GLU A 109 10.00 20.14 -16.13
C GLU A 109 9.07 21.17 -15.47
N ILE A 110 8.29 20.71 -14.49
CA ILE A 110 7.45 21.61 -13.69
C ILE A 110 8.29 22.19 -12.56
N VAL A 111 8.56 23.50 -12.65
CA VAL A 111 9.38 24.24 -11.69
C VAL A 111 8.62 24.56 -10.40
N ARG A 112 7.32 24.88 -10.50
CA ARG A 112 6.43 25.18 -9.35
C ARG A 112 4.96 25.15 -9.75
N GLY A 113 4.09 24.82 -8.80
CA GLY A 113 2.64 24.87 -8.99
C GLY A 113 1.92 23.84 -8.14
N THR A 114 0.58 23.88 -8.18
CA THR A 114 -0.26 22.86 -7.56
C THR A 114 -1.14 22.19 -8.60
N VAL A 115 -1.37 20.89 -8.45
CA VAL A 115 -2.27 20.10 -9.30
C VAL A 115 -3.36 19.44 -8.47
N ASP A 116 -4.56 19.45 -9.02
CA ASP A 116 -5.69 18.66 -8.56
C ASP A 116 -5.87 17.50 -9.55
N GLY A 117 -6.19 16.31 -9.06
CA GLY A 117 -6.31 15.16 -9.94
C GLY A 117 -6.91 13.95 -9.28
N THR A 118 -7.44 13.05 -10.10
CA THR A 118 -7.87 11.72 -9.69
C THR A 118 -7.13 10.70 -10.52
N VAL A 119 -6.56 9.69 -9.87
CA VAL A 119 -5.86 8.58 -10.50
C VAL A 119 -6.54 7.29 -10.05
N SER A 120 -6.94 6.46 -11.01
CA SER A 120 -7.45 5.12 -10.77
C SER A 120 -6.50 4.10 -11.41
N VAL A 121 -6.03 3.15 -10.61
CA VAL A 121 -5.11 2.10 -11.02
C VAL A 121 -5.75 0.75 -10.72
N ALA A 122 -5.74 -0.13 -11.72
CA ALA A 122 -6.06 -1.54 -11.54
C ALA A 122 -4.77 -2.34 -11.78
N ILE A 123 -4.31 -3.04 -10.75
CA ILE A 123 -3.14 -3.90 -10.80
C ILE A 123 -3.65 -5.33 -10.83
N GLN A 124 -3.36 -6.02 -11.94
CA GLN A 124 -3.54 -7.46 -12.03
C GLN A 124 -2.16 -8.10 -11.91
N PRO A 125 -1.96 -9.07 -11.00
CA PRO A 125 -0.70 -9.78 -10.95
C PRO A 125 -0.48 -10.48 -12.29
N GLN A 126 0.69 -10.26 -12.89
CA GLN A 126 1.08 -11.04 -14.06
C GLN A 126 1.21 -12.50 -13.62
N LYS A 127 0.41 -13.36 -14.25
CA LYS A 127 0.24 -14.76 -13.89
C LYS A 127 1.56 -15.52 -14.09
N SER A 128 2.37 -15.64 -13.04
CA SER A 128 3.20 -16.81 -12.72
C SER A 128 4.05 -16.59 -11.47
N LEU A 129 3.54 -17.07 -10.33
CA LEU A 129 4.39 -17.72 -9.35
C LEU A 129 3.92 -19.17 -9.29
N LYS A 130 4.55 -20.03 -10.10
CA LYS A 130 4.62 -21.45 -9.73
C LYS A 130 5.45 -21.49 -8.46
N ILE A 131 4.79 -21.63 -7.32
CA ILE A 131 5.48 -22.16 -6.16
C ILE A 131 5.55 -23.66 -6.40
N ASP A 132 6.61 -24.12 -7.06
CA ASP A 132 6.98 -25.54 -7.00
C ASP A 132 7.53 -25.77 -5.60
N SER A 133 6.62 -26.09 -4.66
CA SER A 133 6.99 -26.63 -3.36
C SER A 133 7.50 -28.06 -3.55
N ASN A 134 8.77 -28.20 -3.93
CA ASN A 134 9.52 -29.42 -3.66
C ASN A 134 9.97 -29.40 -2.19
N LEU A 135 9.01 -29.57 -1.30
CA LEU A 135 9.26 -30.05 0.05
C LEU A 135 8.29 -31.21 0.25
N PHE A 136 8.87 -32.39 0.48
CA PHE A 136 8.25 -33.72 0.62
C PHE A 136 8.00 -34.48 -0.69
N CYS A 137 9.03 -35.21 -1.14
CA CYS A 137 9.12 -36.68 -1.00
C CYS A 137 10.58 -37.11 -1.24
#